data_AF-A0A1H9W2K1-F1
#
_entry.id   AF-A0A1H9W2K1-F1
#
_cell.length_a   1.000
_cell.length_b   1.000
_cell.length_c   1.000
_cell.angle_alpha   90.00
_cell.angle_beta   90.00
_cell.angle_gamma   90.00
#
_symmetry.space_group_name_H-M   'P 1'
#
loop_
_entity.id
_entity.type
_entity.pdbx_description
1 polymer ?
#
loop_
_entity_poly.entity_id
_entity_poly.type
_entity_poly.pdbx_seq_one_letter_code
_entity_poly.pdbx_strand_id
1 'polypeptide(L)'
;MKTENYIEHASEGFDGIGAILRRRKAWVAAGVILGLLAALVFTQLVPRQYTATAHVHISAPKDAQGSGKSSKNAIDMDSQRELAGSEKTANAAADKLGGSWTSRELLDGVEVGGDTESTIMSVSFTAESAERAVEGATGMAQAFIQVGADSAKKQHNTAVAAIDEQIKQQQEALGALQNSTTWLTEVEQSQAGSLRDFITDLQERRIELETTGDLNREIITGAEANPVTSGLSVLQALFLGLIGGLALGVVLALIAHATSRRPADSAEIARIVGAPIFRPTATAGDDTDTRWNLATIFAGHAIGQGKKAALLFDDRNDASSNAAKTMANSLGADLYGVKDSWIDAIKFAGVVDAVVIILASTWTKDAIRRLRADLDKVDANVVGVVVADAKPEPVGK
;
A
#
# COMPACT_ATOMS: atom_id res chain seq x y z
N MET A 1 32.73 23.42 -13.83
CA MET A 1 31.84 24.46 -13.26
C MET A 1 30.58 24.51 -14.13
N LYS A 2 29.66 23.56 -13.96
CA LYS A 2 28.47 23.41 -14.82
C LYS A 2 27.34 22.65 -14.09
N THR A 3 27.17 22.95 -12.80
CA THR A 3 26.20 22.27 -11.92
C THR A 3 25.27 23.24 -11.17
N GLU A 4 25.46 24.56 -11.27
CA GLU A 4 24.64 25.52 -10.52
C GLU A 4 23.29 25.87 -11.18
N ASN A 5 23.07 25.57 -12.46
CA ASN A 5 21.86 25.98 -13.17
C ASN A 5 20.68 24.98 -13.14
N TYR A 6 20.79 23.88 -12.39
CA TYR A 6 19.71 22.87 -12.34
C TYR A 6 18.81 22.97 -11.10
N ILE A 7 19.19 23.74 -10.08
CA ILE A 7 18.42 23.84 -8.83
C ILE A 7 17.40 24.99 -8.88
N GLU A 8 17.62 26.02 -9.71
CA GLU A 8 16.74 27.20 -9.81
C GLU A 8 15.43 26.93 -10.58
N HIS A 9 15.42 25.99 -11.52
CA HIS A 9 14.18 25.62 -12.24
C HIS A 9 13.29 24.62 -11.47
N ALA A 10 13.77 24.06 -10.36
CA ALA A 10 12.96 23.15 -9.54
C ALA A 10 11.99 23.92 -8.63
N SER A 11 12.36 25.12 -8.14
CA SER A 11 11.53 25.89 -7.21
C SER A 11 10.34 26.59 -7.89
N GLU A 12 10.45 27.00 -9.15
CA GLU A 12 9.32 27.59 -9.91
C GLU A 12 8.17 26.60 -10.15
N GLY A 13 8.48 25.30 -10.20
CA GLY A 13 7.47 24.24 -10.32
C GLY A 13 6.59 24.09 -9.07
N PHE A 14 7.16 24.26 -7.87
CA PHE A 14 6.44 24.04 -6.61
C PHE A 14 5.50 25.20 -6.24
N ASP A 15 5.87 26.45 -6.54
CA ASP A 15 4.99 27.61 -6.31
C ASP A 15 3.77 27.60 -7.24
N GLY A 16 3.94 27.13 -8.48
CA GLY A 16 2.83 26.90 -9.41
C GLY A 16 1.85 25.84 -8.92
N ILE A 17 2.35 24.73 -8.37
CA ILE A 17 1.52 23.65 -7.81
C ILE A 17 0.73 24.14 -6.59
N GLY A 18 1.35 24.94 -5.71
CA GLY A 18 0.69 25.51 -4.52
C GLY A 18 -0.48 26.45 -4.85
N ALA A 19 -0.35 27.27 -5.90
CA ALA A 19 -1.40 28.17 -6.37
C ALA A 19 -2.58 27.40 -7.01
N ILE A 20 -2.28 26.35 -7.79
CA ILE A 20 -3.30 25.48 -8.42
C ILE A 20 -4.08 24.71 -7.34
N LEU A 21 -3.38 24.21 -6.31
CA LEU A 21 -3.98 23.45 -5.20
C LEU A 21 -4.92 24.33 -4.35
N ARG A 22 -4.55 25.60 -4.11
CA ARG A 22 -5.40 26.55 -3.38
C ARG A 22 -6.69 26.90 -4.12
N ARG A 23 -6.69 26.93 -5.46
CA ARG A 23 -7.85 27.30 -6.27
C ARG A 23 -8.76 26.13 -6.65
N ARG A 24 -8.28 24.88 -6.62
CA ARG A 24 -9.06 23.66 -6.95
C ARG A 24 -9.18 22.66 -5.79
N LYS A 25 -9.27 23.17 -4.55
CA LYS A 25 -9.47 22.36 -3.32
C LYS A 25 -10.61 21.35 -3.44
N ALA A 26 -11.68 21.69 -4.19
CA ALA A 26 -12.81 20.80 -4.42
C ALA A 26 -12.43 19.49 -5.13
N TRP A 27 -11.49 19.51 -6.08
CA TRP A 27 -11.05 18.30 -6.80
C TRP A 27 -10.14 17.42 -5.94
N VAL A 28 -9.27 18.05 -5.15
CA VAL A 28 -8.43 17.32 -4.18
C VAL A 28 -9.31 16.71 -3.09
N ALA A 29 -10.28 17.47 -2.56
CA ALA A 29 -11.25 16.98 -1.59
C ALA A 29 -12.10 15.84 -2.17
N ALA A 30 -12.54 15.94 -3.42
CA ALA A 30 -13.25 14.86 -4.09
C ALA A 30 -12.40 13.58 -4.18
N GLY A 31 -11.12 13.69 -4.57
CA GLY A 31 -10.20 12.55 -4.61
C GLY A 31 -9.97 11.91 -3.24
N VAL A 32 -9.80 12.73 -2.19
CA VAL A 32 -9.67 12.26 -0.81
C VAL A 32 -10.94 11.54 -0.36
N ILE A 33 -12.12 12.10 -0.62
CA ILE A 33 -13.41 11.48 -0.31
C ILE A 33 -13.53 10.14 -1.04
N LEU A 34 -13.17 10.07 -2.32
CA LEU A 34 -13.21 8.84 -3.12
C LEU A 34 -12.24 7.78 -2.59
N GLY A 35 -11.03 8.17 -2.19
CA GLY A 35 -10.05 7.26 -1.59
C GLY A 35 -10.50 6.72 -0.23
N LEU A 36 -11.10 7.56 0.61
CA LEU A 36 -11.68 7.14 1.88
C LEU A 36 -12.89 6.22 1.70
N LEU A 37 -13.77 6.53 0.73
CA LEU A 37 -14.89 5.65 0.37
C LEU A 37 -14.40 4.30 -0.16
N ALA A 38 -13.39 4.30 -1.03
CA ALA A 38 -12.80 3.07 -1.54
C ALA A 38 -12.16 2.23 -0.42
N ALA A 39 -11.47 2.86 0.53
CA ALA A 39 -10.91 2.17 1.70
C ALA A 39 -12.01 1.61 2.62
N LEU A 40 -13.09 2.36 2.85
CA LEU A 40 -14.23 1.88 3.63
C LEU A 40 -14.89 0.67 2.95
N VAL A 41 -15.12 0.74 1.64
CA VAL A 41 -15.63 -0.38 0.84
C VAL A 41 -14.68 -1.57 0.92
N PHE A 42 -13.37 -1.34 0.77
CA PHE A 42 -12.35 -2.39 0.90
C PHE A 42 -12.41 -3.08 2.27
N THR A 43 -12.55 -2.34 3.37
CA THR A 43 -12.68 -2.94 4.71
C THR A 43 -13.98 -3.72 4.93
N GLN A 44 -15.01 -3.50 4.10
CA GLN A 44 -16.25 -4.26 4.15
C GLN A 44 -16.20 -5.50 3.24
N LEU A 45 -15.39 -5.49 2.17
CA LEU A 45 -15.20 -6.64 1.29
C LEU A 45 -14.14 -7.62 1.80
N VAL A 46 -13.07 -7.13 2.43
CA VAL A 46 -12.00 -7.98 2.93
C VAL A 46 -12.35 -8.47 4.34
N PRO A 47 -12.57 -9.78 4.53
CA PRO A 47 -12.90 -10.32 5.85
C PRO A 47 -11.75 -10.08 6.82
N ARG A 48 -12.11 -9.81 8.08
CA ARG A 48 -11.11 -9.64 9.15
C ARG A 48 -10.45 -10.98 9.41
N GLN A 49 -9.13 -10.98 9.44
CA GLN A 49 -8.34 -12.15 9.80
C GLN A 49 -7.80 -11.95 11.23
N TYR A 50 -7.91 -13.01 12.02
CA TYR A 50 -7.47 -13.09 13.40
C TYR A 50 -6.50 -14.25 13.51
N THR A 51 -5.31 -14.00 14.06
CA THR A 51 -4.30 -15.04 14.28
C THR A 51 -4.10 -15.27 15.76
N ALA A 52 -4.26 -16.52 16.21
CA ALA A 52 -3.96 -16.95 17.57
C ALA A 52 -2.78 -17.93 17.56
N THR A 53 -1.97 -17.94 18.62
CA THR A 53 -0.72 -18.72 18.67
C THR A 53 -0.63 -19.52 19.97
N ALA A 54 -0.42 -20.83 19.87
CA ALA A 54 -0.09 -21.71 20.99
C ALA A 54 1.42 -22.00 21.01
N HIS A 55 2.01 -22.10 22.21
CA HIS A 55 3.42 -22.48 22.38
C HIS A 55 3.54 -23.90 22.94
N VAL A 56 4.26 -24.75 22.20
CA VAL A 56 4.52 -26.14 22.54
C VAL A 56 6.01 -26.31 22.83
N HIS A 57 6.34 -26.93 23.96
CA HIS A 57 7.70 -27.25 24.36
C HIS A 57 7.97 -28.75 24.18
N ILE A 58 9.15 -29.07 23.65
CA ILE A 58 9.52 -30.44 23.27
C ILE A 58 10.81 -30.83 23.96
N SER A 59 10.76 -31.56 25.08
CA SER A 59 11.96 -31.97 25.81
C SER A 59 12.33 -33.43 25.58
N ALA A 60 13.62 -33.74 25.63
CA ALA A 60 14.13 -35.11 25.57
C ALA A 60 13.67 -35.93 26.80
N PRO A 61 13.63 -37.26 26.70
CA PRO A 61 13.32 -38.13 27.83
C PRO A 61 14.35 -37.94 28.96
N LYS A 62 13.91 -38.06 30.23
CA LYS A 62 14.77 -37.84 31.40
C LYS A 62 16.00 -38.76 31.43
N ASP A 63 15.90 -39.95 30.86
CA ASP A 63 16.98 -40.96 30.84
C ASP A 63 18.05 -40.67 29.77
N ALA A 64 17.71 -39.89 28.73
CA ALA A 64 18.66 -39.46 27.71
C ALA A 64 19.66 -38.44 28.25
N GLN A 65 19.28 -37.66 29.27
CA GLN A 65 20.09 -36.60 29.88
C GLN A 65 21.35 -37.13 30.60
N GLY A 66 21.33 -38.40 31.05
CA GLY A 66 22.46 -39.05 31.73
C GLY A 66 23.48 -39.72 30.80
N SER A 67 23.15 -39.89 29.51
CA SER A 67 23.93 -40.69 28.55
C SER A 67 25.04 -39.93 27.81
N GLY A 68 25.29 -38.65 28.14
CA GLY A 68 26.32 -37.83 27.50
C GLY A 68 26.05 -37.46 26.02
N LYS A 69 25.01 -38.02 25.40
CA LYS A 69 24.51 -37.56 24.10
C LYS A 69 23.83 -36.21 24.32
N SER A 70 24.41 -35.14 23.77
CA SER A 70 23.83 -33.80 23.87
C SER A 70 22.37 -33.84 23.42
N SER A 71 21.46 -33.27 24.23
CA SER A 71 20.03 -33.16 23.93
C SER A 71 19.74 -32.56 22.54
N LYS A 72 20.69 -31.80 21.99
CA LYS A 72 20.68 -31.25 20.62
C LYS A 72 20.63 -32.30 19.50
N ASN A 73 21.19 -33.51 19.68
CA ASN A 73 21.09 -34.59 18.68
C ASN A 73 19.83 -35.46 18.87
N ALA A 74 19.10 -35.28 19.97
CA ALA A 74 17.94 -36.11 20.29
C ALA A 74 16.63 -35.56 19.69
N ILE A 75 16.59 -34.29 19.30
CA ILE A 75 15.37 -33.62 18.82
C ILE A 75 15.68 -32.90 17.50
N ASP A 76 15.17 -33.46 16.40
CA ASP A 76 15.14 -32.78 15.11
C ASP A 76 13.91 -31.88 15.05
N MET A 77 14.12 -30.58 15.29
CA MET A 77 13.05 -29.58 15.31
C MET A 77 12.42 -29.37 13.93
N ASP A 78 13.15 -29.57 12.83
CA ASP A 78 12.57 -29.41 11.49
C ASP A 78 11.57 -30.52 11.20
N SER A 79 11.94 -31.77 11.55
CA SER A 79 11.00 -32.90 11.50
C SER A 79 9.77 -32.68 12.41
N GLN A 80 9.94 -32.07 13.59
CA GLN A 80 8.79 -31.77 14.46
C GLN A 80 7.86 -30.71 13.85
N ARG A 81 8.40 -29.68 13.19
CA ARG A 81 7.59 -28.66 12.51
C ARG A 81 6.83 -29.25 11.32
N GLU A 82 7.50 -30.07 10.51
CA GLU A 82 6.86 -30.75 9.39
C GLU A 82 5.73 -31.66 9.88
N LEU A 83 5.94 -32.39 10.97
CA LEU A 83 4.89 -33.21 11.59
C LEU A 83 3.73 -32.35 12.09
N ALA A 84 3.99 -31.23 12.77
CA ALA A 84 2.96 -30.32 13.27
C ALA A 84 2.11 -29.69 12.16
N GLY A 85 2.73 -29.34 11.02
CA GLY A 85 2.04 -28.81 9.83
C GLY A 85 1.53 -29.88 8.86
N SER A 86 1.66 -31.18 9.18
CA SER A 86 1.32 -32.26 8.26
C SER A 86 -0.20 -32.49 8.15
N GLU A 87 -0.62 -33.05 7.02
CA GLU A 87 -2.00 -33.51 6.80
C GLU A 87 -2.46 -34.51 7.87
N LYS A 88 -1.55 -35.35 8.37
CA LYS A 88 -1.85 -36.29 9.46
C LYS A 88 -2.27 -35.57 10.74
N THR A 89 -1.58 -34.48 11.08
CA THR A 89 -1.92 -33.67 12.25
C THR A 89 -3.21 -32.88 12.03
N ALA A 90 -3.40 -32.30 10.84
CA ALA A 90 -4.63 -31.60 10.50
C ALA A 90 -5.87 -32.52 10.49
N ASN A 91 -5.75 -33.75 10.02
CA ASN A 91 -6.81 -34.77 10.11
C ASN A 91 -7.14 -35.09 11.57
N ALA A 92 -6.13 -35.35 12.39
CA ALA A 92 -6.34 -35.64 13.82
C ALA A 92 -6.95 -34.45 14.57
N ALA A 93 -6.60 -33.22 14.20
CA ALA A 93 -7.20 -32.01 14.74
C ALA A 93 -8.66 -31.85 14.31
N ALA A 94 -8.99 -32.08 13.03
CA ALA A 94 -10.35 -32.03 12.52
C ALA A 94 -11.25 -33.07 13.22
N ASP A 95 -10.76 -34.31 13.37
CA ASP A 95 -11.46 -35.38 14.07
C ASP A 95 -11.74 -35.02 15.54
N LYS A 96 -10.81 -34.33 16.19
CA LYS A 96 -10.92 -33.93 17.60
C LYS A 96 -11.83 -32.72 17.81
N LEU A 97 -11.72 -31.71 16.95
CA LEU A 97 -12.54 -30.49 17.01
C LEU A 97 -13.98 -30.79 16.58
N GLY A 98 -14.17 -31.72 15.64
CA GLY A 98 -15.47 -32.13 15.12
C GLY A 98 -16.24 -31.00 14.41
N GLY A 99 -17.53 -31.22 14.16
CA GLY A 99 -18.41 -30.18 13.62
C GLY A 99 -18.06 -29.72 12.21
N SER A 100 -17.96 -28.40 12.00
CA SER A 100 -17.67 -27.78 10.69
C SER A 100 -16.18 -27.71 10.33
N TRP A 101 -15.30 -28.24 11.18
CA TRP A 101 -13.86 -28.22 10.95
C TRP A 101 -13.46 -29.24 9.88
N THR A 102 -12.65 -28.82 8.93
CA THR A 102 -12.08 -29.71 7.90
C THR A 102 -10.56 -29.69 7.97
N SER A 103 -9.93 -30.83 7.64
CA SER A 103 -8.47 -30.91 7.56
C SER A 103 -7.87 -29.88 6.60
N ARG A 104 -8.56 -29.62 5.48
CA ARG A 104 -8.13 -28.61 4.51
C ARG A 104 -8.14 -27.20 5.09
N GLU A 105 -9.19 -26.82 5.81
CA GLU A 105 -9.25 -25.54 6.50
C GLU A 105 -8.12 -25.39 7.52
N LEU A 106 -7.83 -26.46 8.26
CA LEU A 106 -6.75 -26.48 9.24
C LEU A 106 -5.37 -26.35 8.58
N LEU A 107 -5.15 -27.01 7.45
CA LEU A 107 -3.91 -26.90 6.67
C LEU A 107 -3.73 -25.50 6.06
N ASP A 108 -4.80 -24.92 5.52
CA ASP A 108 -4.74 -23.62 4.87
C ASP A 108 -4.52 -22.48 5.88
N GLY A 109 -5.00 -22.64 7.13
CA GLY A 109 -4.91 -21.62 8.17
C GLY A 109 -3.77 -21.79 9.17
N VAL A 110 -3.05 -22.92 9.19
CA VAL A 110 -1.98 -23.19 10.17
C VAL A 110 -0.63 -22.66 9.69
N GLU A 111 0.11 -22.05 10.61
CA GLU A 111 1.52 -21.70 10.43
C GLU A 111 2.31 -22.21 11.64
N VAL A 112 3.35 -23.01 11.38
CA VAL A 112 4.21 -23.56 12.43
C VAL A 112 5.56 -22.86 12.39
N GLY A 113 5.88 -22.16 13.47
CA GLY A 113 7.12 -21.42 13.65
C GLY A 113 7.95 -21.94 14.83
N GLY A 114 9.13 -21.35 15.00
CA GLY A 114 10.08 -21.65 16.07
C GLY A 114 11.51 -21.57 15.56
N ASP A 115 12.47 -21.36 16.45
CA ASP A 115 13.89 -21.40 16.13
C ASP A 115 14.39 -22.86 16.22
N THR A 116 15.26 -23.29 15.29
CA THR A 116 15.92 -24.60 15.35
C THR A 116 16.81 -24.74 16.58
N GLU A 117 17.28 -23.63 17.15
CA GLU A 117 18.04 -23.61 18.40
C GLU A 117 17.15 -23.63 19.66
N SER A 118 15.84 -23.46 19.51
CA SER A 118 14.87 -23.42 20.61
C SER A 118 14.12 -24.74 20.78
N THR A 119 13.85 -25.09 22.03
CA THR A 119 13.00 -26.22 22.43
C THR A 119 11.50 -25.87 22.37
N ILE A 120 11.16 -24.63 22.00
CA ILE A 120 9.80 -24.09 21.95
C ILE A 120 9.39 -23.87 20.50
N MET A 121 8.24 -24.41 20.13
CA MET A 121 7.58 -24.27 18.84
C MET A 121 6.31 -23.42 19.00
N SER A 122 6.01 -22.59 18.00
CA SER A 122 4.76 -21.83 17.93
C SER A 122 3.84 -22.42 16.87
N VAL A 123 2.59 -22.69 17.25
CA VAL A 123 1.54 -23.14 16.33
C VAL A 123 0.51 -22.02 16.24
N SER A 124 0.50 -21.33 15.11
CA SER A 124 -0.41 -20.22 14.82
C SER A 124 -1.53 -20.67 13.91
N PHE A 125 -2.73 -20.14 14.11
CA PHE A 125 -3.88 -20.38 13.23
C PHE A 125 -4.62 -19.09 12.92
N THR A 126 -4.89 -18.85 11.64
CA THR A 126 -5.58 -17.65 11.14
C THR A 126 -7.02 -17.97 10.73
N ALA A 127 -7.99 -17.24 11.28
CA ALA A 127 -9.41 -17.43 11.00
C ALA A 127 -10.20 -16.11 10.94
N GLU A 128 -11.48 -16.18 10.54
CA GLU A 128 -12.37 -15.00 10.41
C GLU A 128 -12.90 -14.47 11.76
N SER A 129 -12.77 -15.25 12.83
CA SER A 129 -13.11 -14.83 14.20
C SER A 129 -12.01 -15.20 15.18
N ALA A 130 -11.92 -14.45 16.29
CA ALA A 130 -10.94 -14.70 17.33
C ALA A 130 -11.17 -16.08 17.98
N GLU A 131 -12.42 -16.46 18.20
CA GLU A 131 -12.79 -17.76 18.78
C GLU A 131 -12.33 -18.90 17.88
N ARG A 132 -12.58 -18.82 16.57
CA ARG A 132 -12.16 -19.83 15.60
C ARG A 132 -10.64 -19.90 15.48
N ALA A 133 -9.95 -18.75 15.57
CA ALA A 133 -8.48 -18.70 15.58
C ALA A 133 -7.91 -19.47 16.79
N VAL A 134 -8.46 -19.24 18.00
CA VAL A 134 -8.04 -19.89 19.24
C VAL A 134 -8.34 -21.40 19.21
N GLU A 135 -9.54 -21.79 18.75
CA GLU A 135 -9.93 -23.20 18.63
C GLU A 135 -9.02 -23.95 17.66
N GLY A 136 -8.75 -23.39 16.48
CA GLY A 136 -7.89 -24.02 15.47
C GLY A 136 -6.45 -24.16 15.94
N ALA A 137 -5.85 -23.11 16.52
CA ALA A 137 -4.48 -23.16 17.06
C ALA A 137 -4.36 -24.17 18.20
N THR A 138 -5.33 -24.19 19.11
CA THR A 138 -5.37 -25.13 20.24
C THR A 138 -5.57 -26.57 19.76
N GLY A 139 -6.50 -26.78 18.83
CA GLY A 139 -6.78 -28.10 18.24
C GLY A 139 -5.56 -28.67 17.51
N MET A 140 -4.88 -27.87 16.69
CA MET A 140 -3.65 -28.26 16.00
C MET A 140 -2.52 -28.60 16.98
N ALA A 141 -2.29 -27.76 18.00
CA ALA A 141 -1.27 -28.03 19.02
C ALA A 141 -1.54 -29.35 19.78
N GLN A 142 -2.79 -29.59 20.17
CA GLN A 142 -3.16 -30.83 20.85
C GLN A 142 -3.07 -32.05 19.94
N ALA A 143 -3.47 -31.93 18.67
CA ALA A 143 -3.37 -33.01 17.69
C ALA A 143 -1.91 -33.36 17.40
N PHE A 144 -1.01 -32.36 17.32
CA PHE A 144 0.42 -32.59 17.16
C PHE A 144 0.99 -33.46 18.30
N ILE A 145 0.67 -33.11 19.55
CA ILE A 145 1.11 -33.89 20.73
C ILE A 145 0.63 -35.34 20.63
N GLN A 146 -0.64 -35.53 20.26
CA GLN A 146 -1.26 -36.85 20.11
C GLN A 146 -0.63 -37.67 18.98
N VAL A 147 -0.46 -37.08 17.79
CA VAL A 147 0.15 -37.73 16.63
C VAL A 147 1.59 -38.14 16.91
N GLY A 148 2.33 -37.31 17.64
CA GLY A 148 3.68 -37.64 18.12
C GLY A 148 3.66 -38.85 19.04
N ALA A 149 2.79 -38.85 20.07
CA ALA A 149 2.67 -39.96 21.02
C ALA A 149 2.25 -41.28 20.33
N ASP A 150 1.32 -41.22 19.38
CA ASP A 150 0.88 -42.39 18.61
C ASP A 150 1.98 -42.94 17.71
N SER A 151 2.81 -42.05 17.14
CA SER A 151 3.93 -42.45 16.29
C SER A 151 5.04 -43.12 17.10
N ALA A 152 5.36 -42.58 18.27
CA ALA A 152 6.32 -43.19 19.20
C ALA A 152 5.82 -44.55 19.71
N LYS A 153 4.54 -44.66 20.09
CA LYS A 153 3.92 -45.93 20.48
C LYS A 153 4.00 -46.98 19.37
N LYS A 154 3.75 -46.59 18.11
CA LYS A 154 3.88 -47.50 16.95
C LYS A 154 5.33 -47.95 16.75
N GLN A 155 6.30 -47.05 16.83
CA GLN A 155 7.72 -47.38 16.71
C GLN A 155 8.16 -48.34 17.82
N HIS A 156 7.78 -48.05 19.07
CA HIS A 156 8.04 -48.92 20.21
C HIS A 156 7.46 -50.32 20.00
N ASN A 157 6.17 -50.43 19.66
CA ASN A 157 5.53 -51.73 19.42
C ASN A 157 6.19 -52.51 18.27
N THR A 158 6.65 -51.81 17.22
CA THR A 158 7.35 -52.44 16.08
C THR A 158 8.72 -52.97 16.51
N ALA A 159 9.46 -52.23 17.33
CA ALA A 159 10.75 -52.66 17.86
C ALA A 159 10.61 -53.88 18.79
N VAL A 160 9.62 -53.85 19.69
CA VAL A 160 9.31 -55.00 20.56
C VAL A 160 8.93 -56.23 19.74
N ALA A 161 8.05 -56.07 18.74
CA ALA A 161 7.65 -57.20 17.88
C ALA A 161 8.84 -57.80 17.09
N ALA A 162 9.79 -56.97 16.65
CA ALA A 162 10.99 -57.44 15.96
C ALA A 162 11.91 -58.25 16.89
N ILE A 163 12.07 -57.83 18.15
CA ILE A 163 12.84 -58.57 19.16
C ILE A 163 12.13 -59.87 19.54
N ASP A 164 10.81 -59.83 19.75
CA ASP A 164 10.03 -61.03 20.08
C ASP A 164 10.15 -62.10 18.98
N GLU A 165 10.14 -61.69 17.71
CA GLU A 165 10.37 -62.59 16.57
C GLU A 165 11.80 -63.15 16.55
N GLN A 166 12.82 -62.35 16.86
CA GLN A 166 14.20 -62.83 16.99
C GLN A 166 14.34 -63.85 18.13
N ILE A 167 13.74 -63.59 19.30
CA ILE A 167 13.73 -64.52 20.43
C ILE A 167 13.12 -65.85 20.00
N LYS A 168 11.96 -65.80 19.31
CA LYS A 168 11.27 -67.00 18.82
C LYS A 168 12.14 -67.82 17.86
N GLN A 169 12.76 -67.19 16.87
CA GLN A 169 13.64 -67.88 15.92
C GLN A 169 14.82 -68.58 16.60
N GLN A 170 15.42 -67.94 17.61
CA GLN A 170 16.54 -68.53 18.36
C GLN A 170 16.09 -69.64 19.30
N GLN A 171 14.90 -69.54 19.90
CA GLN A 171 14.29 -70.61 20.68
C GLN A 171 13.98 -71.84 19.82
N GLU A 172 13.46 -71.65 18.60
CA GLU A 172 13.21 -72.74 17.65
C GLU A 172 14.51 -73.42 17.21
N ALA A 173 15.56 -72.65 16.92
CA ALA A 173 16.89 -73.18 16.58
C ALA A 173 17.50 -74.00 17.73
N LEU A 174 17.37 -73.51 18.96
CA LEU A 174 17.81 -74.21 20.17
C LEU A 174 17.01 -75.50 20.40
N GLY A 175 15.70 -75.48 20.17
CA GLY A 175 14.84 -76.67 20.26
C GLY A 175 15.17 -77.71 19.19
N ALA A 176 15.46 -77.29 17.96
CA ALA A 176 15.87 -78.18 16.88
C ALA A 176 17.20 -78.89 17.21
N LEU A 177 18.18 -78.16 17.73
CA LEU A 177 19.48 -78.69 18.16
C LEU A 177 19.36 -79.69 19.32
N GLN A 178 18.43 -79.46 20.25
CA GLN A 178 18.17 -80.38 21.36
C GLN A 178 17.46 -81.66 20.89
N ASN A 179 16.57 -81.55 19.90
CA ASN A 179 15.80 -82.68 19.39
C ASN A 179 16.60 -83.56 18.41
N SER A 180 17.63 -83.01 17.75
CA SER A 180 18.44 -83.75 16.78
C SER A 180 19.38 -84.78 17.40
N THR A 181 19.69 -84.69 18.70
CA THR A 181 20.76 -85.48 19.30
C THR A 181 20.41 -85.96 20.72
N THR A 182 20.29 -87.28 20.92
CA THR A 182 20.05 -87.90 22.26
C THR A 182 21.24 -87.72 23.22
N TRP A 183 22.43 -87.44 22.67
CA TRP A 183 23.66 -87.14 23.42
C TRP A 183 24.39 -85.97 22.73
N LEU A 184 24.17 -84.74 23.21
CA LEU A 184 24.85 -83.56 22.66
C LEU A 184 26.37 -83.71 22.79
N THR A 185 27.08 -83.59 21.67
CA THR A 185 28.53 -83.45 21.63
C THR A 185 28.96 -82.15 22.33
N GLU A 186 30.21 -82.06 22.76
CA GLU A 186 30.75 -80.86 23.43
C GLU A 186 30.59 -79.58 22.58
N VAL A 187 30.65 -79.72 21.25
CA VAL A 187 30.42 -78.64 20.28
C VAL A 187 28.96 -78.18 20.27
N GLU A 188 28.00 -79.10 20.24
CA GLU A 188 26.57 -78.77 20.28
C GLU A 188 26.16 -78.17 21.65
N GLN A 189 26.81 -78.57 22.75
CA GLN A 189 26.60 -77.96 24.06
C GLN A 189 27.08 -76.51 24.11
N SER A 190 28.24 -76.22 23.53
CA SER A 190 28.76 -74.85 23.41
C SER A 190 27.82 -73.98 22.55
N GLN A 191 27.30 -74.53 21.45
CA GLN A 191 26.34 -73.82 20.60
C GLN A 191 24.99 -73.58 21.29
N ALA A 192 24.48 -74.54 22.05
CA ALA A 192 23.28 -74.35 22.86
C ALA A 192 23.49 -73.31 23.97
N GLY A 193 24.70 -73.21 24.52
CA GLY A 193 25.09 -72.16 25.48
C GLY A 193 25.01 -70.76 24.86
N SER A 194 25.66 -70.55 23.71
CA SER A 194 25.67 -69.24 23.05
C SER A 194 24.27 -68.78 22.59
N LEU A 195 23.41 -69.72 22.17
CA LEU A 195 22.00 -69.44 21.84
C LEU A 195 21.21 -68.95 23.08
N ARG A 196 21.43 -69.55 24.26
CA ARG A 196 20.79 -69.09 25.51
C ARG A 196 21.27 -67.72 25.94
N ASP A 197 22.57 -67.46 25.83
CA ASP A 197 23.14 -66.16 26.16
C ASP A 197 22.57 -65.08 25.24
N PHE A 198 22.42 -65.37 23.94
CA PHE A 198 21.81 -64.45 22.98
C PHE A 198 20.32 -64.18 23.25
N ILE A 199 19.55 -65.21 23.62
CA ILE A 199 18.14 -65.04 24.05
C ILE A 199 18.07 -64.14 25.30
N THR A 200 18.99 -64.32 26.25
CA THR A 200 19.03 -63.51 27.49
C THR A 200 19.36 -62.04 27.16
N ASP A 201 20.34 -61.78 26.29
CA ASP A 201 20.67 -60.42 25.80
C ASP A 201 19.46 -59.75 25.11
N LEU A 202 18.73 -60.48 24.26
CA LEU A 202 17.52 -59.94 23.62
C LEU A 202 16.41 -59.62 24.62
N GLN A 203 16.25 -60.42 25.68
CA GLN A 203 15.30 -60.16 26.75
C GLN A 203 15.68 -58.92 27.56
N GLU A 204 16.96 -58.72 27.85
CA GLU A 204 17.47 -57.51 28.52
C GLU A 204 17.23 -56.26 27.67
N ARG A 205 17.52 -56.32 26.36
CA ARG A 205 17.21 -55.21 25.43
C ARG A 205 15.73 -54.88 25.35
N ARG A 206 14.86 -55.88 25.44
CA ARG A 206 13.40 -55.69 25.47
C ARG A 206 12.98 -54.90 26.72
N ILE A 207 13.55 -55.23 27.89
CA ILE A 207 13.31 -54.50 29.14
C ILE A 207 13.84 -53.06 29.04
N GLU A 208 15.02 -52.87 28.44
CA GLU A 208 15.60 -51.54 28.22
C GLU A 208 14.71 -50.65 27.33
N LEU A 209 14.11 -51.22 26.28
CA LEU A 209 13.15 -50.55 25.41
C LEU A 209 11.84 -50.18 26.11
N GLU A 210 11.39 -50.98 27.07
CA GLU A 210 10.22 -50.67 27.93
C GLU A 210 10.51 -49.49 28.87
N THR A 211 11.77 -49.31 29.28
CA THR A 211 12.18 -48.21 30.17
C THR A 211 12.61 -46.93 29.45
N THR A 212 12.94 -47.00 28.15
CA THR A 212 13.37 -45.82 27.39
C THR A 212 12.18 -44.93 27.05
N GLY A 213 12.09 -43.74 27.65
CA GLY A 213 11.00 -42.78 27.40
C GLY A 213 11.02 -42.14 26.01
N ASP A 214 9.86 -41.64 25.57
CA ASP A 214 9.66 -40.81 24.36
C ASP A 214 9.90 -39.31 24.65
N LEU A 215 10.02 -38.50 23.59
CA LEU A 215 9.98 -37.04 23.66
C LEU A 215 8.73 -36.57 24.41
N ASN A 216 8.94 -35.70 25.40
CA ASN A 216 7.86 -35.05 26.12
C ASN A 216 7.44 -33.78 25.36
N ARG A 217 6.18 -33.71 24.94
CA ARG A 217 5.59 -32.56 24.24
C ARG A 217 4.48 -31.96 25.10
N GLU A 218 4.60 -30.71 25.49
CA GLU A 218 3.66 -30.04 26.40
C GLU A 218 3.33 -28.62 25.92
N ILE A 219 2.06 -28.21 26.08
CA ILE A 219 1.63 -26.84 25.79
C ILE A 219 2.00 -25.97 26.99
N ILE A 220 2.97 -25.08 26.83
CA ILE A 220 3.38 -24.14 27.89
C ILE A 220 2.43 -22.93 27.94
N THR A 221 1.94 -22.50 26.79
CA THR A 221 1.02 -21.35 26.70
C THR A 221 -0.06 -21.65 25.66
N GLY A 222 -1.31 -21.73 26.12
CA GLY A 222 -2.47 -21.93 25.27
C GLY A 222 -2.74 -20.71 24.38
N ALA A 223 -3.41 -20.93 23.25
CA ALA A 223 -3.70 -19.86 22.29
C ALA A 223 -4.61 -18.75 22.86
N GLU A 224 -5.43 -19.10 23.86
CA GLU A 224 -6.31 -18.19 24.59
C GLU A 224 -5.57 -17.14 25.46
N ALA A 225 -4.33 -17.45 25.87
CA ALA A 225 -3.52 -16.56 26.70
C ALA A 225 -2.70 -15.54 25.90
N ASN A 226 -2.63 -15.71 24.58
CA ASN A 226 -1.85 -14.85 23.68
C ASN A 226 -2.74 -13.81 22.99
N PRO A 227 -2.24 -12.57 22.80
CA PRO A 227 -3.01 -11.54 22.11
C PRO A 227 -3.24 -11.94 20.66
N VAL A 228 -4.52 -12.02 20.28
CA VAL A 228 -4.93 -12.30 18.90
C VAL A 228 -4.52 -11.11 18.02
N THR A 229 -3.62 -11.33 17.07
CA THR A 229 -3.24 -10.27 16.13
C THR A 229 -4.30 -10.19 15.04
N SER A 230 -4.79 -8.98 14.79
CA SER A 230 -5.70 -8.72 13.68
C SER A 230 -4.89 -8.37 12.43
N GLY A 231 -5.36 -8.81 11.27
CA GLY A 231 -4.88 -8.35 9.97
C GLY A 231 -5.01 -6.83 9.82
N LEU A 232 -4.70 -6.31 8.62
CA LEU A 232 -4.63 -4.87 8.34
C LEU A 232 -5.76 -4.08 9.04
N SER A 233 -5.41 -3.29 10.04
CA SER A 233 -6.41 -2.62 10.88
C SER A 233 -7.22 -1.63 10.03
N VAL A 234 -8.49 -1.40 10.40
CA VAL A 234 -9.35 -0.41 9.72
C VAL A 234 -8.64 0.95 9.63
N LEU A 235 -7.87 1.31 10.67
CA LEU A 235 -7.05 2.51 10.70
C LEU A 235 -5.97 2.52 9.62
N GLN A 236 -5.20 1.43 9.48
CA GLN A 236 -4.18 1.29 8.42
C GLN A 236 -4.79 1.35 7.02
N ALA A 237 -5.93 0.68 6.80
CA ALA A 237 -6.65 0.73 5.53
C ALA A 237 -7.13 2.16 5.21
N LEU A 238 -7.63 2.90 6.21
CA LEU A 238 -8.00 4.31 6.06
C LEU A 238 -6.80 5.21 5.77
N PHE A 239 -5.65 4.98 6.41
CA PHE A 239 -4.42 5.71 6.11
C PHE A 239 -3.94 5.48 4.68
N LEU A 240 -3.96 4.24 4.20
CA LEU A 240 -3.67 3.89 2.81
C LEU A 240 -4.66 4.55 1.84
N GLY A 241 -5.96 4.50 2.17
CA GLY A 241 -7.01 5.17 1.41
C GLY A 241 -6.84 6.69 1.35
N LEU A 242 -6.41 7.32 2.44
CA LEU A 242 -6.15 8.75 2.49
C LEU A 242 -4.97 9.14 1.59
N ILE A 243 -3.86 8.41 1.67
CA ILE A 243 -2.68 8.64 0.83
C ILE A 243 -3.03 8.43 -0.65
N GLY A 244 -3.70 7.32 -0.97
CA GLY A 244 -4.15 7.01 -2.32
C GLY A 244 -5.16 8.04 -2.87
N GLY A 245 -6.13 8.44 -2.06
CA GLY A 245 -7.13 9.45 -2.42
C GLY A 245 -6.53 10.84 -2.63
N LEU A 246 -5.55 11.22 -1.82
CA LEU A 246 -4.82 12.48 -1.99
C LEU A 246 -4.03 12.47 -3.30
N ALA A 247 -3.29 11.40 -3.59
CA ALA A 247 -2.56 11.25 -4.85
C ALA A 247 -3.51 11.33 -6.06
N LEU A 248 -4.64 10.60 -6.01
CA LEU A 248 -5.67 10.64 -7.05
C LEU A 248 -6.27 12.05 -7.22
N GLY A 249 -6.56 12.74 -6.11
CA GLY A 249 -7.08 14.09 -6.10
C GLY A 249 -6.15 15.11 -6.74
N VAL A 250 -4.84 14.96 -6.54
CA VAL A 250 -3.82 15.79 -7.20
C VAL A 250 -3.82 15.53 -8.71
N VAL A 251 -3.83 14.28 -9.14
CA VAL A 251 -3.89 13.92 -10.58
C VAL A 251 -5.14 14.51 -11.24
N LEU A 252 -6.31 14.36 -10.60
CA LEU A 252 -7.57 14.93 -11.10
C LEU A 252 -7.53 16.46 -11.17
N ALA A 253 -6.93 17.12 -10.17
CA ALA A 253 -6.75 18.57 -10.17
C ALA A 253 -5.87 19.04 -11.32
N LEU A 254 -4.80 18.31 -11.64
CA LEU A 254 -3.91 18.59 -12.76
C LEU A 254 -4.62 18.39 -14.12
N ILE A 255 -5.38 17.30 -14.29
CA ILE A 255 -6.17 17.07 -15.51
C ILE A 255 -7.22 18.17 -15.69
N ALA A 256 -7.92 18.53 -14.62
CA ALA A 256 -8.92 19.59 -14.65
C ALA A 256 -8.30 20.97 -14.93
N HIS A 257 -7.04 21.17 -14.54
CA HIS A 257 -6.27 22.37 -14.88
C HIS A 257 -5.83 22.36 -16.36
N ALA A 258 -5.27 21.25 -16.85
CA ALA A 258 -4.83 21.09 -18.24
C ALA A 258 -5.98 21.21 -19.25
N THR A 259 -7.17 20.71 -18.90
CA THR A 259 -8.36 20.74 -19.77
C THR A 259 -9.11 22.09 -19.67
N SER A 260 -8.64 23.03 -18.85
CA SER A 260 -9.33 24.31 -18.68
C SER A 260 -9.17 25.22 -19.90
N ARG A 261 -10.33 25.60 -20.48
CA ARG A 261 -10.41 26.46 -21.68
C ARG A 261 -10.26 27.95 -21.38
N ARG A 262 -10.33 28.36 -20.12
CA ARG A 262 -10.22 29.76 -19.67
C ARG A 262 -8.83 30.01 -19.06
N PRO A 263 -8.22 31.20 -19.26
CA PRO A 263 -6.98 31.58 -18.59
C PRO A 263 -7.12 31.48 -17.07
N ALA A 264 -6.14 30.88 -16.41
CA ALA A 264 -6.16 30.64 -14.97
C ALA A 264 -5.76 31.89 -14.15
N ASP A 265 -4.92 32.76 -14.73
CA ASP A 265 -4.46 34.00 -14.12
C ASP A 265 -4.09 35.06 -15.17
N SER A 266 -4.04 36.32 -14.73
CA SER A 266 -3.48 37.46 -15.42
C SER A 266 -2.08 37.17 -15.99
N ALA A 267 -1.17 36.53 -15.25
CA ALA A 267 0.16 36.19 -15.77
C ALA A 267 0.11 35.28 -17.03
N GLU A 268 -0.88 34.40 -17.13
CA GLU A 268 -1.10 33.56 -18.31
C GLU A 268 -1.62 34.40 -19.50
N ILE A 269 -2.47 35.39 -19.24
CA ILE A 269 -2.95 36.33 -20.26
C ILE A 269 -1.79 37.17 -20.81
N ALA A 270 -0.89 37.66 -19.94
CA ALA A 270 0.27 38.46 -20.36
C ALA A 270 1.20 37.64 -21.25
N ARG A 271 1.41 36.35 -20.90
CA ARG A 271 2.23 35.43 -21.68
C ARG A 271 1.60 35.09 -23.05
N ILE A 272 0.27 34.93 -23.12
CA ILE A 272 -0.43 34.63 -24.37
C ILE A 272 -0.45 35.86 -25.29
N VAL A 273 -0.67 37.06 -24.73
CA VAL A 273 -0.77 38.29 -25.52
C VAL A 273 0.60 38.91 -25.82
N GLY A 274 1.63 38.58 -25.05
CA GLY A 274 2.99 39.12 -25.23
C GLY A 274 3.12 40.60 -24.85
N ALA A 275 2.24 41.12 -24.00
CA ALA A 275 2.18 42.52 -23.58
C ALA A 275 1.96 42.64 -22.06
N PRO A 276 2.44 43.71 -21.42
CA PRO A 276 2.25 43.92 -19.99
C PRO A 276 0.77 44.05 -19.64
N ILE A 277 0.38 43.55 -18.47
CA ILE A 277 -0.99 43.70 -17.98
C ILE A 277 -1.09 44.91 -17.07
N PHE A 278 -2.06 45.77 -17.38
CA PHE A 278 -2.48 46.87 -16.53
C PHE A 278 -3.66 46.40 -15.68
N ARG A 279 -3.50 46.45 -14.36
CA ARG A 279 -4.48 45.96 -13.40
C ARG A 279 -5.35 47.10 -12.83
N PRO A 280 -6.64 46.86 -12.55
CA PRO A 280 -7.48 47.83 -11.86
C PRO A 280 -7.05 48.02 -10.41
N THR A 281 -7.29 49.22 -9.88
CA THR A 281 -6.99 49.63 -8.50
C THR A 281 -8.13 49.40 -7.51
N ALA A 282 -9.36 49.26 -8.01
CA ALA A 282 -10.57 49.12 -7.22
C ALA A 282 -11.45 47.95 -7.70
N THR A 283 -12.40 47.52 -6.87
CA THR A 283 -13.31 46.41 -7.18
C THR A 283 -14.38 46.88 -8.17
N ALA A 284 -14.92 45.94 -8.97
CA ALA A 284 -16.04 46.25 -9.85
C ALA A 284 -17.25 46.77 -9.06
N GLY A 285 -17.71 47.98 -9.38
CA GLY A 285 -18.85 48.64 -8.72
C GLY A 285 -18.48 49.81 -7.79
N ASP A 286 -17.20 49.93 -7.39
CA ASP A 286 -16.68 51.17 -6.78
C ASP A 286 -16.46 52.25 -7.85
N ASP A 287 -16.26 53.50 -7.42
CA ASP A 287 -16.04 54.69 -8.25
C ASP A 287 -15.26 54.36 -9.54
N THR A 288 -15.98 54.36 -10.66
CA THR A 288 -15.53 53.74 -11.92
C THR A 288 -14.37 54.51 -12.52
N ASP A 289 -14.26 55.79 -12.19
CA ASP A 289 -13.19 56.67 -12.66
C ASP A 289 -11.87 56.40 -11.93
N THR A 290 -11.89 56.13 -10.62
CA THR A 290 -10.68 55.79 -9.87
C THR A 290 -10.20 54.36 -10.12
N ARG A 291 -11.10 53.43 -10.48
CA ARG A 291 -10.77 52.02 -10.75
C ARG A 291 -9.75 51.81 -11.87
N TRP A 292 -9.81 52.64 -12.90
CA TRP A 292 -8.96 52.51 -14.09
C TRP A 292 -7.76 53.46 -14.09
N ASN A 293 -7.65 54.35 -13.11
CA ASN A 293 -6.65 55.42 -13.10
C ASN A 293 -5.21 54.92 -13.30
N LEU A 294 -4.77 53.90 -12.54
CA LEU A 294 -3.42 53.35 -12.75
C LEU A 294 -3.26 52.70 -14.12
N ALA A 295 -4.27 51.97 -14.59
CA ALA A 295 -4.23 51.35 -15.92
C ALA A 295 -4.15 52.40 -17.03
N THR A 296 -4.88 53.50 -16.89
CA THR A 296 -4.83 54.68 -17.76
C THR A 296 -3.45 55.32 -17.74
N ILE A 297 -2.85 55.55 -16.57
CA ILE A 297 -1.52 56.15 -16.45
C ILE A 297 -0.46 55.29 -17.15
N PHE A 298 -0.45 53.97 -16.90
CA PHE A 298 0.50 53.07 -17.53
C PHE A 298 0.30 52.97 -19.04
N ALA A 299 -0.97 52.88 -19.50
CA ALA A 299 -1.29 52.90 -20.91
C ALA A 299 -0.83 54.19 -21.59
N GLY A 300 -1.10 55.36 -20.98
CA GLY A 300 -0.69 56.66 -21.52
C GLY A 300 0.82 56.82 -21.62
N HIS A 301 1.57 56.36 -20.61
CA HIS A 301 3.03 56.36 -20.66
C HIS A 301 3.56 55.47 -21.79
N ALA A 302 2.95 54.30 -21.97
CA ALA A 302 3.42 53.32 -22.94
C ALA A 302 3.02 53.69 -24.39
N ILE A 303 1.88 54.35 -24.60
CA ILE A 303 1.48 54.93 -25.90
C ILE A 303 2.50 56.01 -26.30
N GLY A 304 2.85 56.91 -25.40
CA GLY A 304 3.75 58.05 -25.68
C GLY A 304 3.01 59.27 -26.23
N GLN A 305 3.63 60.46 -26.10
CA GLN A 305 2.96 61.72 -26.43
C GLN A 305 2.76 61.90 -27.94
N GLY A 306 1.57 62.37 -28.34
CA GLY A 306 1.25 62.76 -29.73
C GLY A 306 0.97 61.61 -30.69
N LYS A 307 0.92 60.36 -30.21
CA LYS A 307 0.63 59.17 -31.00
C LYS A 307 -0.85 58.82 -30.96
N LYS A 308 -1.37 58.22 -32.04
CA LYS A 308 -2.76 57.73 -32.12
C LYS A 308 -2.86 56.37 -31.44
N ALA A 309 -3.83 56.22 -30.55
CA ALA A 309 -4.07 54.97 -29.84
C ALA A 309 -5.49 54.43 -30.08
N ALA A 310 -5.61 53.11 -30.14
CA ALA A 310 -6.90 52.41 -30.17
C ALA A 310 -7.07 51.53 -28.94
N LEU A 311 -8.28 51.53 -28.37
CA LEU A 311 -8.68 50.56 -27.35
C LEU A 311 -9.60 49.52 -27.98
N LEU A 312 -9.14 48.27 -27.98
CA LEU A 312 -9.92 47.11 -28.41
C LEU A 312 -10.60 46.50 -27.20
N PHE A 313 -11.94 46.44 -27.17
CA PHE A 313 -12.67 45.96 -26.00
C PHE A 313 -13.75 44.92 -26.35
N ASP A 314 -14.20 44.18 -25.34
CA ASP A 314 -15.35 43.28 -25.45
C ASP A 314 -16.65 44.07 -25.27
N ASP A 315 -17.22 44.49 -26.39
CA ASP A 315 -18.48 45.22 -26.51
C ASP A 315 -19.71 44.43 -26.03
N ARG A 316 -19.59 43.11 -25.81
CA ARG A 316 -20.66 42.29 -25.22
C ARG A 316 -20.55 42.14 -23.71
N ASN A 317 -19.55 42.77 -23.10
CA ASN A 317 -19.35 42.77 -21.66
C ASN A 317 -19.39 44.20 -21.10
N ASP A 318 -20.30 44.44 -20.15
CA ASP A 318 -20.53 45.77 -19.59
C ASP A 318 -19.30 46.32 -18.86
N ALA A 319 -18.56 45.47 -18.13
CA ALA A 319 -17.36 45.90 -17.42
C ALA A 319 -16.24 46.30 -18.39
N SER A 320 -16.07 45.55 -19.48
CA SER A 320 -15.10 45.86 -20.54
C SER A 320 -15.47 47.14 -21.27
N SER A 321 -16.76 47.32 -21.58
CA SER A 321 -17.29 48.53 -22.21
C SER A 321 -17.12 49.77 -21.32
N ASN A 322 -17.37 49.64 -20.01
CA ASN A 322 -17.18 50.74 -19.06
C ASN A 322 -15.71 51.10 -18.90
N ALA A 323 -14.82 50.11 -18.78
CA ALA A 323 -13.38 50.34 -18.74
C ALA A 323 -12.87 51.06 -19.99
N ALA A 324 -13.31 50.62 -21.17
CA ALA A 324 -12.95 51.23 -22.44
C ALA A 324 -13.34 52.71 -22.49
N LYS A 325 -14.59 53.04 -22.14
CA LYS A 325 -15.09 54.42 -22.15
C LYS A 325 -14.29 55.33 -21.20
N THR A 326 -14.05 54.89 -19.97
CA THR A 326 -13.28 55.68 -18.99
C THR A 326 -11.84 55.91 -19.49
N MET A 327 -11.17 54.86 -19.97
CA MET A 327 -9.79 54.96 -20.44
C MET A 327 -9.67 55.80 -21.72
N ALA A 328 -10.60 55.66 -22.68
CA ALA A 328 -10.59 56.44 -23.92
C ALA A 328 -10.71 57.94 -23.67
N ASN A 329 -11.61 58.33 -22.75
CA ASN A 329 -11.80 59.74 -22.40
C ASN A 329 -10.52 60.37 -21.83
N SER A 330 -9.74 59.62 -21.05
CA SER A 330 -8.46 60.11 -20.49
C SER A 330 -7.29 60.03 -21.47
N LEU A 331 -7.27 59.04 -22.36
CA LEU A 331 -6.18 58.80 -23.31
C LEU A 331 -6.35 59.51 -24.65
N GLY A 332 -7.54 60.01 -24.96
CA GLY A 332 -7.88 60.51 -26.30
C GLY A 332 -7.81 59.40 -27.36
N ALA A 333 -8.13 58.16 -26.97
CA ALA A 333 -8.01 56.97 -27.80
C ALA A 333 -9.34 56.58 -28.46
N ASP A 334 -9.29 56.06 -29.67
CA ASP A 334 -10.47 55.59 -30.39
C ASP A 334 -10.93 54.22 -29.88
N LEU A 335 -12.25 54.01 -29.83
CA LEU A 335 -12.88 52.80 -29.25
C LEU A 335 -13.37 51.84 -30.32
N TYR A 336 -12.98 50.56 -30.23
CA TYR A 336 -13.45 49.51 -31.13
C TYR A 336 -13.90 48.25 -30.38
N GLY A 337 -15.15 47.88 -30.61
CA GLY A 337 -15.73 46.63 -30.15
C GLY A 337 -15.28 45.44 -30.99
N VAL A 338 -14.64 44.45 -30.36
CA VAL A 338 -14.04 43.30 -31.04
C VAL A 338 -15.05 42.21 -31.38
N LYS A 339 -16.13 42.05 -30.59
CA LYS A 339 -17.13 40.99 -30.79
C LYS A 339 -18.12 41.31 -31.88
N ASP A 340 -18.63 42.53 -31.95
CA ASP A 340 -19.60 42.91 -32.96
C ASP A 340 -18.95 43.30 -34.29
N SER A 341 -17.67 43.70 -34.32
CA SER A 341 -16.97 44.08 -35.57
C SER A 341 -15.49 43.69 -35.57
N TRP A 342 -15.21 42.37 -35.47
CA TRP A 342 -13.85 41.82 -35.43
C TRP A 342 -12.93 42.31 -36.55
N ILE A 343 -13.41 42.28 -37.80
CA ILE A 343 -12.59 42.63 -38.96
C ILE A 343 -12.18 44.10 -38.94
N ASP A 344 -13.10 44.98 -38.58
CA ASP A 344 -12.85 46.42 -38.57
C ASP A 344 -11.95 46.82 -37.40
N ALA A 345 -12.15 46.18 -36.24
CA ALA A 345 -11.26 46.33 -35.09
C ALA A 345 -9.80 45.94 -35.42
N ILE A 346 -9.59 44.80 -36.10
CA ILE A 346 -8.24 44.35 -36.51
C ILE A 346 -7.64 45.28 -37.56
N LYS A 347 -8.40 45.66 -38.59
CA LYS A 347 -7.89 46.57 -39.63
C LYS A 347 -7.43 47.90 -39.05
N PHE A 348 -8.21 48.46 -38.13
CA PHE A 348 -7.88 49.74 -37.51
C PHE A 348 -6.66 49.64 -36.59
N ALA A 349 -6.51 48.51 -35.88
CA ALA A 349 -5.36 48.23 -35.04
C ALA A 349 -4.02 48.29 -35.80
N GLY A 350 -4.00 47.97 -37.09
CA GLY A 350 -2.80 48.08 -37.94
C GLY A 350 -2.50 49.48 -38.47
N VAL A 351 -3.39 50.46 -38.27
CA VAL A 351 -3.23 51.85 -38.79
C VAL A 351 -2.83 52.82 -37.67
N VAL A 352 -2.95 52.40 -36.41
CA VAL A 352 -2.62 53.22 -35.23
C VAL A 352 -1.23 52.89 -34.68
N ASP A 353 -0.67 53.83 -33.93
CA ASP A 353 0.68 53.69 -33.37
C ASP A 353 0.74 52.78 -32.13
N ALA A 354 -0.39 52.63 -31.43
CA ALA A 354 -0.49 51.88 -30.19
C ALA A 354 -1.88 51.28 -29.99
N VAL A 355 -1.92 50.04 -29.51
CA VAL A 355 -3.15 49.29 -29.22
C VAL A 355 -3.15 48.82 -27.78
N VAL A 356 -4.24 49.06 -27.06
CA VAL A 356 -4.48 48.49 -25.73
C VAL A 356 -5.71 47.59 -25.79
N ILE A 357 -5.59 46.38 -25.28
CA ILE A 357 -6.66 45.38 -25.35
C ILE A 357 -7.34 45.28 -23.98
N ILE A 358 -8.65 45.42 -23.94
CA ILE A 358 -9.47 45.29 -22.74
C ILE A 358 -10.27 44.00 -22.86
N LEU A 359 -9.90 43.00 -22.07
CA LEU A 359 -10.49 41.66 -22.10
C LEU A 359 -11.43 41.45 -20.92
N ALA A 360 -12.57 40.79 -21.17
CA ALA A 360 -13.41 40.24 -20.12
C ALA A 360 -12.87 38.88 -19.63
N SER A 361 -13.17 38.52 -18.38
CA SER A 361 -12.76 37.22 -17.79
C SER A 361 -13.41 36.00 -18.48
N THR A 362 -14.41 36.25 -19.32
CA THR A 362 -15.14 35.26 -20.12
C THR A 362 -14.37 34.76 -21.33
N TRP A 363 -13.27 35.42 -21.73
CA TRP A 363 -12.48 35.06 -22.90
C TRP A 363 -11.75 33.72 -22.71
N THR A 364 -11.79 32.88 -23.75
CA THR A 364 -11.08 31.59 -23.78
C THR A 364 -9.65 31.77 -24.26
N LYS A 365 -8.77 30.83 -23.90
CA LYS A 365 -7.36 30.84 -24.34
C LYS A 365 -7.26 30.90 -25.88
N ASP A 366 -8.15 30.19 -26.57
CA ASP A 366 -8.18 30.16 -28.04
C ASP A 366 -8.66 31.48 -28.65
N ALA A 367 -9.64 32.15 -28.05
CA ALA A 367 -10.09 33.47 -28.51
C ALA A 367 -8.99 34.52 -28.36
N ILE A 368 -8.23 34.49 -27.26
CA ILE A 368 -7.11 35.42 -27.03
C ILE A 368 -5.97 35.14 -28.02
N ARG A 369 -5.61 33.86 -28.24
CA ARG A 369 -4.60 33.49 -29.25
C ARG A 369 -4.99 33.91 -30.65
N ARG A 370 -6.27 33.73 -31.02
CA ARG A 370 -6.80 34.17 -32.31
C ARG A 370 -6.70 35.69 -32.46
N LEU A 371 -7.09 36.44 -31.43
CA LEU A 371 -6.97 37.89 -31.41
C LEU A 371 -5.51 38.32 -31.62
N ARG A 372 -4.58 37.73 -30.86
CA ARG A 372 -3.15 38.05 -30.97
C ARG A 372 -2.61 37.74 -32.37
N ALA A 373 -2.89 36.55 -32.90
CA ALA A 373 -2.44 36.14 -34.21
C ALA A 373 -2.99 37.02 -35.35
N ASP A 374 -4.22 37.52 -35.22
CA ASP A 374 -4.80 38.43 -36.21
C ASP A 374 -4.24 39.86 -36.09
N LEU A 375 -3.90 40.31 -34.88
CA LEU A 375 -3.20 41.58 -34.66
C LEU A 375 -1.75 41.55 -35.18
N ASP A 376 -1.06 40.43 -35.02
CA ASP A 376 0.30 40.25 -35.55
C ASP A 376 0.33 40.31 -37.09
N LYS A 377 -0.74 39.86 -37.78
CA LYS A 377 -0.82 39.94 -39.25
C LYS A 377 -0.94 41.35 -39.81
N VAL A 378 -1.36 42.30 -38.99
CA VAL A 378 -1.50 43.71 -39.36
C VAL A 378 -0.41 44.58 -38.72
N ASP A 379 0.64 43.96 -38.16
CA ASP A 379 1.74 44.62 -37.45
C ASP A 379 1.26 45.58 -36.34
N ALA A 380 0.13 45.25 -35.69
CA ALA A 380 -0.42 46.08 -34.63
C ALA A 380 0.49 46.10 -33.40
N ASN A 381 0.89 47.29 -32.97
CA ASN A 381 1.72 47.48 -31.78
C ASN A 381 0.87 47.38 -30.50
N VAL A 382 0.75 46.18 -29.94
CA VAL A 382 0.03 45.94 -28.68
C VAL A 382 0.88 46.34 -27.48
N VAL A 383 0.48 47.43 -26.83
CA VAL A 383 1.26 48.09 -25.77
C VAL A 383 0.86 47.62 -24.37
N GLY A 384 -0.37 47.10 -24.21
CA GLY A 384 -0.79 46.51 -22.95
C GLY A 384 -2.17 45.88 -22.98
N VAL A 385 -2.49 45.16 -21.91
CA VAL A 385 -3.76 44.43 -21.75
C VAL A 385 -4.39 44.76 -20.40
N VAL A 386 -5.68 45.05 -20.40
CA VAL A 386 -6.48 45.27 -19.19
C VAL A 386 -7.49 44.13 -19.06
N VAL A 387 -7.66 43.59 -17.85
CA VAL A 387 -8.70 42.59 -17.57
C VAL A 387 -9.84 43.27 -16.80
N ALA A 388 -10.98 43.47 -17.48
CA ALA A 388 -12.08 44.30 -17.00
C ALA A 388 -12.74 43.80 -15.71
N ASP A 389 -12.86 42.47 -15.57
CA ASP A 389 -13.52 41.82 -14.43
C ASP A 389 -12.53 41.37 -13.34
N ALA A 390 -11.25 41.74 -13.45
CA ALA A 390 -10.27 41.30 -12.47
C ALA A 390 -10.57 41.94 -11.10
N LYS A 391 -10.53 41.09 -10.06
CA LYS A 391 -10.55 41.55 -8.66
C LYS A 391 -9.22 42.25 -8.38
N PRO A 392 -9.20 43.43 -7.72
CA PRO A 392 -7.94 44.04 -7.30
C PRO A 392 -7.22 43.08 -6.34
N GLU A 393 -5.93 42.87 -6.58
CA GLU A 393 -5.09 42.19 -5.58
C GLU A 393 -4.89 43.10 -4.38
N PRO A 394 -4.82 42.57 -3.15
CA PRO A 394 -4.46 43.38 -2.00
C PRO A 394 -3.07 43.98 -2.27
N VAL A 395 -3.00 45.31 -2.34
CA VAL A 395 -1.72 46.03 -2.33
C VAL A 395 -0.98 45.57 -1.08
N GLY A 396 0.21 45.01 -1.27
CA GLY A 396 0.96 44.30 -0.23
C GLY A 396 1.02 45.07 1.10
N LYS A 397 0.87 44.33 2.19
CA LYS A 397 1.45 44.70 3.48
C LYS A 397 2.90 44.25 3.50
#